data_AF-A0A959SG71-F1
#
_entry.id   AF-A0A959SG71-F1
#
_cell.length_a   1.000
_cell.length_b   1.000
_cell.length_c   1.000
_cell.angle_alpha   90.00
_cell.angle_beta   90.00
_cell.angle_gamma   90.00
#
_symmetry.space_group_name_H-M   'P 1'
#
loop_
_entity.id
_entity.type
_entity.pdbx_description
1 polymer ?
#
loop_
_entity_poly.entity_id
_entity_poly.type
_entity_poly.pdbx_seq_one_letter_code
_entity_poly.pdbx_strand_id
1 'polypeptide(L)'
;DTADDTWMPDRLYDKHVGDSIITPTAMAIIDSVYIMRDSVTLRMLGDQYTVYAAQLRVRDLYRPDRWFEARPLVIYANGEPVMGKSAELEPLRIRYSLATVTTDQGPTMGHGGPIPATGGPRIAVGINVAESEFLVMQAIVFPGINILWIGCVLLFIGTFMAVWQRVR
;
A
#
# COMPACT_ATOMS: atom_id res chain seq x y z
N ASP A 1 9.97 16.13 -10.70
CA ASP A 1 10.33 14.72 -10.47
C ASP A 1 10.13 14.43 -8.99
N THR A 2 8.87 14.41 -8.54
CA THR A 2 8.52 14.58 -7.11
C THR A 2 7.17 13.96 -6.73
N ALA A 3 6.70 12.97 -7.49
CA ALA A 3 5.45 12.28 -7.19
C ALA A 3 5.64 11.01 -6.33
N ASP A 4 6.88 10.53 -6.19
CA ASP A 4 7.16 9.22 -5.59
C ASP A 4 7.53 9.26 -4.09
N ASP A 5 7.86 10.43 -3.53
CA ASP A 5 8.25 10.55 -2.11
C ASP A 5 7.07 10.43 -1.13
N THR A 6 5.82 10.39 -1.62
CA THR A 6 4.63 10.28 -0.76
C THR A 6 4.39 8.84 -0.29
N TRP A 7 4.90 7.86 -1.04
CA TRP A 7 4.62 6.44 -0.85
C TRP A 7 5.93 5.69 -0.58
N MET A 8 5.90 4.78 0.38
CA MET A 8 6.98 3.81 0.54
C MET A 8 7.11 2.98 -0.75
N PRO A 9 8.30 2.43 -1.04
CA PRO A 9 8.50 1.62 -2.24
C PRO A 9 7.49 0.46 -2.29
N ASP A 10 6.95 0.22 -3.48
CA ASP A 10 5.97 -0.83 -3.74
C ASP A 10 6.52 -2.18 -3.28
N ARG A 11 5.79 -2.84 -2.38
CA ARG A 11 6.06 -4.22 -2.00
C ARG A 11 5.15 -5.15 -2.79
N LEU A 12 5.76 -5.94 -3.69
CA LEU A 12 5.05 -6.94 -4.48
C LEU A 12 4.70 -8.16 -3.61
N TYR A 13 3.43 -8.54 -3.61
CA TYR A 13 2.92 -9.76 -3.02
C TYR A 13 2.33 -10.65 -4.10
N ASP A 14 2.98 -11.77 -4.36
CA ASP A 14 2.43 -12.83 -5.21
C ASP A 14 1.49 -13.71 -4.39
N LYS A 15 0.19 -13.62 -4.70
CA LYS A 15 -0.89 -14.27 -3.95
C LYS A 15 -1.91 -14.88 -4.87
N HIS A 16 -2.73 -15.79 -4.36
CA HIS A 16 -3.86 -16.34 -5.10
C HIS A 16 -5.17 -15.64 -4.70
N VAL A 17 -6.17 -15.70 -5.57
CA VAL A 17 -7.54 -15.34 -5.19
C VAL A 17 -7.98 -16.17 -3.98
N GLY A 18 -8.52 -15.51 -2.97
CA GLY A 18 -8.86 -16.09 -1.67
C GLY A 18 -7.77 -15.91 -0.60
N ASP A 19 -6.53 -15.59 -0.99
CA ASP A 19 -5.47 -15.29 -0.02
C ASP A 19 -5.66 -13.91 0.63
N SER A 20 -4.96 -13.72 1.75
CA SER A 20 -4.91 -12.44 2.46
C SER A 20 -3.50 -11.84 2.45
N ILE A 21 -3.47 -10.51 2.44
CA ILE A 21 -2.29 -9.68 2.59
C ILE A 21 -2.44 -8.92 3.90
N ILE A 22 -1.46 -9.07 4.79
CA ILE A 22 -1.44 -8.40 6.09
C ILE A 22 -0.41 -7.27 6.03
N THR A 23 -0.88 -6.06 6.29
CA THR A 23 -0.07 -4.87 6.52
C THR A 23 -0.15 -4.49 8.01
N PRO A 24 0.72 -3.59 8.52
CA PRO A 24 0.67 -3.18 9.93
C PRO A 24 -0.65 -2.53 10.35
N THR A 25 -1.32 -1.86 9.42
CA THR A 25 -2.56 -1.09 9.69
C THR A 25 -3.83 -1.79 9.19
N ALA A 26 -3.72 -2.78 8.29
CA ALA A 26 -4.88 -3.40 7.66
C ALA A 26 -4.66 -4.87 7.26
N MET A 27 -5.76 -5.57 7.07
CA MET A 27 -5.79 -6.89 6.46
C MET A 27 -6.62 -6.81 5.18
N ALA A 28 -6.00 -7.09 4.03
CA ALA A 28 -6.69 -7.16 2.75
C ALA A 28 -6.94 -8.63 2.38
N ILE A 29 -8.14 -8.93 1.89
CA ILE A 29 -8.54 -10.24 1.37
C ILE A 29 -8.82 -10.07 -0.12
N ILE A 30 -8.22 -10.94 -0.94
CA ILE A 30 -8.44 -10.97 -2.38
C ILE A 30 -9.73 -11.76 -2.63
N ASP A 31 -10.83 -11.08 -2.89
CA ASP A 31 -12.16 -11.70 -3.02
C ASP A 31 -12.33 -12.35 -4.40
N SER A 32 -12.06 -11.59 -5.46
CA SER A 32 -12.13 -12.09 -6.83
C SER A 32 -11.30 -11.25 -7.80
N VAL A 33 -10.97 -11.82 -8.95
CA VAL A 33 -10.43 -11.09 -10.11
C VAL A 33 -11.30 -11.40 -11.31
N TYR A 34 -11.71 -10.36 -12.04
CA TYR A 34 -12.57 -10.51 -13.21
C TYR A 34 -12.12 -9.59 -14.35
N ILE A 35 -12.49 -9.98 -15.57
CA ILE A 35 -12.24 -9.17 -16.76
C ILE A 35 -13.36 -8.13 -16.86
N MET A 36 -13.00 -6.85 -16.83
CA MET A 36 -13.95 -5.77 -16.99
C MET A 36 -14.25 -5.60 -18.48
N ARG A 37 -15.49 -5.90 -18.90
CA ARG A 37 -15.94 -5.78 -20.30
C ARG A 37 -16.80 -4.54 -20.58
N ASP A 38 -17.33 -3.90 -19.54
CA ASP A 38 -18.51 -3.02 -19.69
C ASP A 38 -18.26 -1.53 -19.40
N SER A 39 -17.01 -1.11 -19.16
CA SER A 39 -16.75 0.31 -18.88
C SER A 39 -16.74 1.14 -20.17
N VAL A 40 -17.29 2.36 -20.12
CA VAL A 40 -17.30 3.32 -21.24
C VAL A 40 -15.87 3.62 -21.72
N THR A 41 -14.91 3.62 -20.79
CA THR A 41 -13.47 3.73 -21.07
C THR A 41 -12.95 2.54 -21.88
N LEU A 42 -13.43 1.32 -21.60
CA LEU A 42 -13.06 0.12 -22.35
C LEU A 42 -13.52 0.17 -23.80
N ARG A 43 -14.68 0.77 -24.09
CA ARG A 43 -15.17 0.94 -25.46
C ARG A 43 -14.31 1.89 -26.30
N MET A 44 -13.51 2.74 -25.65
CA MET A 44 -12.51 3.60 -26.30
C MET A 44 -11.16 2.89 -26.47
N LEU A 45 -10.90 1.83 -25.72
CA LEU A 45 -9.72 0.97 -25.87
C LEU A 45 -10.09 -0.13 -26.89
N GLY A 46 -9.41 -0.16 -28.05
CA GLY A 46 -9.70 -1.17 -29.08
C GLY A 46 -9.59 -2.63 -28.59
N ASP A 47 -10.08 -3.59 -29.38
CA ASP A 47 -10.17 -5.03 -29.05
C ASP A 47 -8.86 -5.71 -28.61
N GLN A 48 -7.71 -5.06 -28.82
CA GLN A 48 -6.41 -5.54 -28.39
C GLN A 48 -6.13 -5.39 -26.87
N TYR A 49 -6.98 -4.65 -26.16
CA TYR A 49 -6.82 -4.39 -24.72
C TYR A 49 -7.75 -5.25 -23.88
N THR A 50 -7.21 -5.90 -22.85
CA THR A 50 -7.98 -6.65 -21.84
C THR A 50 -7.75 -6.03 -20.47
N VAL A 51 -8.81 -5.71 -19.73
CA VAL A 51 -8.69 -5.11 -18.39
C VAL A 51 -9.09 -6.11 -17.33
N TYR A 52 -8.18 -6.36 -16.40
CA TYR A 52 -8.42 -7.15 -15.21
C TYR A 52 -8.63 -6.22 -14.02
N ALA A 53 -9.69 -6.47 -13.24
CA ALA A 53 -9.95 -5.79 -11.99
C ALA A 53 -9.88 -6.81 -10.85
N ALA A 54 -9.16 -6.47 -9.79
CA ALA A 54 -9.15 -7.25 -8.55
C ALA A 54 -10.09 -6.59 -7.55
N GLN A 55 -10.96 -7.37 -6.93
CA GLN A 55 -11.82 -6.92 -5.84
C GLN A 55 -11.18 -7.30 -4.51
N LEU A 56 -10.74 -6.29 -3.77
CA LEU A 56 -10.10 -6.45 -2.48
C LEU A 56 -11.05 -5.96 -1.38
N ARG A 57 -11.18 -6.77 -0.33
CA ARG A 57 -11.86 -6.38 0.91
C ARG A 57 -10.82 -6.09 1.96
N VAL A 58 -10.74 -4.85 2.40
CA VAL A 58 -9.72 -4.39 3.35
C VAL A 58 -10.39 -4.11 4.69
N ARG A 59 -9.84 -4.69 5.76
CA ARG A 59 -10.30 -4.49 7.13
C ARG A 59 -9.23 -3.72 7.90
N ASP A 60 -9.67 -2.69 8.63
CA ASP A 60 -8.81 -1.96 9.55
C ASP A 60 -8.47 -2.84 10.78
N LEU A 61 -7.19 -2.95 11.14
CA LEU A 61 -6.76 -3.75 12.29
C LEU A 61 -7.00 -3.05 13.63
N TYR A 62 -7.03 -1.71 13.64
CA TYR A 62 -7.31 -0.93 14.85
C TYR A 62 -8.81 -0.76 15.10
N ARG A 63 -9.63 -0.80 14.03
CA ARG A 63 -11.10 -0.70 14.11
C ARG A 63 -11.77 -1.87 13.36
N PRO A 64 -12.03 -3.00 14.05
CA PRO A 64 -12.45 -4.24 13.40
C PRO A 64 -13.84 -4.19 12.75
N ASP A 65 -14.65 -3.18 13.07
CA ASP A 65 -15.95 -2.87 12.47
C ASP A 65 -15.84 -2.16 11.11
N ARG A 66 -14.68 -1.58 10.80
CA ARG A 66 -14.46 -0.79 9.60
C ARG A 66 -13.93 -1.63 8.45
N TRP A 67 -14.77 -1.80 7.43
CA TRP A 67 -14.42 -2.46 6.18
C TRP A 67 -14.39 -1.46 5.04
N PHE A 68 -13.44 -1.67 4.13
CA PHE A 68 -13.27 -0.92 2.92
C PHE A 68 -13.20 -1.87 1.73
N GLU A 69 -13.50 -1.32 0.57
CA GLU A 69 -13.39 -2.01 -0.69
C GLU A 69 -12.37 -1.29 -1.57
N ALA A 70 -11.44 -2.05 -2.15
CA ALA A 70 -10.44 -1.52 -3.05
C ALA A 70 -10.46 -2.30 -4.36
N ARG A 71 -10.47 -1.57 -5.47
CA ARG A 71 -10.62 -2.15 -6.82
C ARG A 71 -9.49 -1.71 -7.74
N PRO A 72 -8.24 -2.17 -7.51
CA PRO A 72 -7.17 -1.90 -8.45
C PRO A 72 -7.43 -2.64 -9.76
N LEU A 73 -6.96 -2.04 -10.85
CA LEU A 73 -7.13 -2.58 -12.19
C LEU A 73 -5.82 -2.50 -12.97
N VAL A 74 -5.65 -3.44 -13.87
CA VAL A 74 -4.52 -3.54 -14.80
C VAL A 74 -5.05 -3.80 -16.20
N ILE A 75 -4.42 -3.16 -17.16
CA ILE A 75 -4.72 -3.19 -18.58
C ILE A 75 -3.60 -3.98 -19.24
N TYR A 76 -3.97 -5.02 -19.95
CA TYR A 76 -3.10 -5.84 -20.76
C TYR A 76 -3.25 -5.45 -22.23
N ALA A 77 -2.15 -5.39 -22.96
CA ALA A 77 -2.13 -5.31 -24.42
C ALA A 77 -1.27 -6.45 -24.94
N ASN A 78 -1.80 -7.26 -25.87
CA ASN A 78 -1.07 -8.39 -26.47
C ASN A 78 -0.46 -9.38 -25.46
N GLY A 79 -1.08 -9.54 -24.28
CA GLY A 79 -0.61 -10.44 -23.23
C GLY A 79 0.38 -9.83 -22.23
N GLU A 80 0.78 -8.57 -22.40
CA GLU A 80 1.65 -7.86 -21.45
C GLU A 80 0.90 -6.77 -20.68
N PRO A 81 1.17 -6.59 -19.37
CA PRO A 81 0.60 -5.50 -18.59
C PRO A 81 1.20 -4.17 -19.03
N VAL A 82 0.37 -3.26 -19.57
CA VAL A 82 0.83 -1.96 -20.09
C VAL A 82 0.55 -0.81 -19.14
N MET A 83 -0.54 -0.88 -18.36
CA MET A 83 -0.95 0.21 -17.50
C MET A 83 -1.86 -0.32 -16.40
N GLY A 84 -1.86 0.31 -15.22
CA GLY A 84 -2.82 0.01 -14.17
C GLY A 84 -3.35 1.28 -13.52
N LYS A 85 -4.53 1.18 -12.90
CA LYS A 85 -5.02 2.20 -11.98
C LYS A 85 -5.05 1.59 -10.58
N SER A 86 -4.27 2.20 -9.69
CA SER A 86 -4.21 1.80 -8.30
C SER A 86 -5.49 2.22 -7.56
N ALA A 87 -5.85 1.44 -6.55
CA ALA A 87 -6.90 1.79 -5.59
C ALA A 87 -6.25 2.32 -4.33
N GLU A 88 -6.48 3.60 -4.06
CA GLU A 88 -6.00 4.27 -2.86
C GLU A 88 -7.10 4.28 -1.81
N LEU A 89 -6.77 3.79 -0.61
CA LEU A 89 -7.61 3.91 0.56
C LEU A 89 -7.07 5.07 1.39
N GLU A 90 -7.55 6.28 1.12
CA GLU A 90 -7.19 7.48 1.89
C GLU A 90 -7.26 7.25 3.42
N PRO A 91 -8.30 6.58 3.98
CA PRO A 91 -8.41 6.45 5.43
C PRO A 91 -7.34 5.59 6.08
N LEU A 92 -6.77 4.64 5.33
CA LEU A 92 -5.67 3.79 5.78
C LEU A 92 -4.32 4.27 5.23
N ARG A 93 -4.36 5.25 4.31
CA ARG A 93 -3.24 5.71 3.50
C ARG A 93 -2.42 4.56 2.91
N ILE A 94 -3.14 3.59 2.32
CA ILE A 94 -2.56 2.45 1.59
C ILE A 94 -3.00 2.54 0.14
N ARG A 95 -2.06 2.31 -0.77
CA ARG A 95 -2.30 2.14 -2.20
C ARG A 95 -2.11 0.68 -2.58
N TYR A 96 -3.13 0.10 -3.18
CA TYR A 96 -3.06 -1.22 -3.81
C TYR A 96 -2.97 -1.03 -5.32
N SER A 97 -1.99 -1.67 -5.96
CA SER A 97 -1.85 -1.69 -7.41
C SER A 97 -1.78 -3.13 -7.89
N LEU A 98 -2.45 -3.41 -9.01
CA LEU A 98 -2.49 -4.73 -9.60
C LEU A 98 -1.35 -4.82 -10.62
N ALA A 99 -0.32 -5.61 -10.33
CA ALA A 99 0.88 -5.71 -11.16
C ALA A 99 0.71 -6.77 -12.25
N THR A 100 0.33 -7.97 -11.86
CA THR A 100 0.20 -9.11 -12.77
C THR A 100 -0.99 -9.98 -12.41
N VAL A 101 -1.60 -10.58 -13.43
CA VAL A 101 -2.62 -11.61 -13.28
C VAL A 101 -2.20 -12.79 -14.14
N THR A 102 -1.95 -13.93 -13.49
CA THR A 102 -1.57 -15.19 -14.13
C THR A 102 -2.59 -16.25 -13.76
N THR A 103 -3.13 -16.96 -14.74
CA THR A 103 -3.96 -18.14 -14.45
C THR A 103 -3.04 -19.35 -14.40
N ASP A 104 -2.89 -19.94 -13.22
CA ASP A 104 -2.14 -21.17 -13.02
C ASP A 104 -3.10 -22.38 -12.99
N GLN A 105 -2.67 -23.46 -13.61
CA GLN A 105 -3.36 -24.74 -13.62
C GLN A 105 -2.43 -25.77 -12.98
N GLY A 106 -2.51 -25.90 -11.66
CA GLY A 106 -1.64 -26.80 -10.90
C GLY A 106 -2.22 -27.26 -9.57
N PRO A 107 -1.79 -28.42 -9.05
CA PRO A 107 -2.18 -28.86 -7.71
C PRO A 107 -1.58 -27.93 -6.65
N THR A 108 -2.35 -27.62 -5.61
CA THR A 108 -1.92 -26.70 -4.54
C THR A 108 -0.74 -27.26 -3.78
N MET A 109 0.34 -26.49 -3.67
CA MET A 109 1.53 -26.91 -2.94
C MET A 109 1.41 -26.51 -1.47
N GLY A 110 1.28 -27.49 -0.58
CA GLY A 110 1.38 -27.30 0.86
C GLY A 110 2.82 -27.48 1.35
N HIS A 111 3.04 -27.27 2.65
CA HIS A 111 4.36 -27.44 3.30
C HIS A 111 4.96 -28.86 3.13
N GLY A 112 4.14 -29.86 2.81
CA GLY A 112 4.55 -31.24 2.56
C GLY A 112 4.38 -31.75 1.12
N GLY A 113 4.15 -30.86 0.15
CA GLY A 113 3.94 -31.23 -1.27
C GLY A 113 2.53 -30.95 -1.79
N PRO A 114 2.17 -31.49 -2.98
CA PRO A 114 0.89 -31.22 -3.63
C PRO A 114 -0.29 -31.78 -2.82
N ILE A 115 -1.28 -30.94 -2.51
CA ILE A 115 -2.51 -31.32 -1.82
C ILE A 115 -3.43 -32.02 -2.85
N PRO A 116 -3.76 -33.32 -2.63
CA PRO A 116 -4.64 -34.07 -3.53
C PRO A 116 -5.99 -33.36 -3.69
N ALA A 117 -6.60 -33.45 -4.88
CA ALA A 117 -7.90 -32.87 -5.22
C ALA A 117 -8.00 -31.32 -5.25
N THR A 118 -6.87 -30.60 -5.27
CA THR A 118 -6.88 -29.11 -5.35
C THR A 118 -6.52 -28.55 -6.75
N GLY A 119 -6.52 -29.40 -7.78
CA GLY A 119 -6.12 -29.06 -9.16
C GLY A 119 -7.18 -28.28 -9.97
N GLY A 120 -7.76 -27.23 -9.39
CA GLY A 120 -8.65 -26.32 -10.10
C GLY A 120 -7.90 -25.15 -10.74
N PRO A 121 -8.48 -24.45 -11.73
CA PRO A 121 -7.93 -23.21 -12.25
C PRO A 121 -7.83 -22.19 -11.11
N ARG A 122 -6.61 -21.73 -10.81
CA ARG A 122 -6.35 -20.72 -9.79
C ARG A 122 -5.81 -19.48 -10.45
N ILE A 123 -6.24 -18.32 -9.96
CA ILE A 123 -5.77 -17.04 -10.45
C ILE A 123 -4.72 -16.56 -9.45
N ALA A 124 -3.45 -16.59 -9.88
CA ALA A 124 -2.35 -15.94 -9.21
C ALA A 124 -2.33 -14.46 -9.59
N VAL A 125 -2.06 -13.61 -8.61
CA VAL A 125 -2.18 -12.17 -8.69
C VAL A 125 -0.99 -11.55 -7.98
N GLY A 126 -0.23 -10.74 -8.71
CA GLY A 126 0.79 -9.87 -8.14
C GLY A 126 0.14 -8.56 -7.71
N ILE A 127 0.10 -8.29 -6.41
CA ILE A 127 -0.42 -7.03 -5.86
C ILE A 127 0.75 -6.24 -5.28
N ASN A 128 1.00 -5.05 -5.83
CA ASN A 128 1.88 -4.06 -5.24
C ASN A 128 1.14 -3.30 -4.15
N VAL A 129 1.71 -3.27 -2.96
CA VAL A 129 1.18 -2.52 -1.82
C VAL A 129 2.18 -1.45 -1.44
N ALA A 130 1.72 -0.21 -1.40
CA ALA A 130 2.50 0.93 -0.94
C ALA A 130 1.77 1.61 0.22
N GLU A 131 2.46 1.84 1.31
CA GLU A 131 1.94 2.61 2.45
C GLU A 131 2.51 4.01 2.37
N SER A 132 1.71 5.04 2.60
CA SER A 132 2.27 6.40 2.64
C SER A 132 3.10 6.54 3.91
N GLU A 133 4.21 7.26 3.85
CA GLU A 133 5.03 7.48 5.05
C GLU A 133 4.19 8.07 6.18
N PHE A 134 4.17 7.36 7.30
CA PHE A 134 3.63 7.87 8.55
C PHE A 134 4.69 8.77 9.18
N LEU A 135 4.73 10.04 8.78
CA LEU A 135 5.47 11.11 9.46
C LEU A 135 4.86 11.45 10.83
N VAL A 136 4.50 10.45 11.64
CA VAL A 136 4.14 10.65 13.05
C VAL A 136 4.72 9.51 13.88
N MET A 137 6.05 9.52 14.04
CA MET A 137 6.69 8.84 15.17
C MET A 137 7.72 9.71 15.90
N GLN A 138 7.63 11.06 15.85
CA GLN A 138 8.64 11.89 16.53
C GLN A 138 8.18 13.17 17.26
N ALA A 139 6.89 13.32 17.60
CA ALA A 139 6.49 14.36 18.58
C ALA A 139 6.23 13.80 19.99
N ILE A 140 5.75 12.55 20.10
CA ILE A 140 5.41 11.92 21.39
C ILE A 140 6.65 11.34 22.09
N VAL A 141 7.62 10.80 21.34
CA VAL A 141 8.83 10.15 21.89
C VAL A 141 9.93 11.16 22.24
N PHE A 142 9.86 12.40 21.73
CA PHE A 142 10.77 13.48 22.12
C PHE A 142 10.05 14.61 22.90
N PRO A 143 9.50 14.32 24.09
CA PRO A 143 8.94 15.36 24.97
C PRO A 143 10.01 16.35 25.48
N GLY A 144 11.30 16.09 25.21
CA GLY A 144 12.43 16.92 25.64
C GLY A 144 12.70 18.16 24.79
N ILE A 145 12.02 18.38 23.67
CA ILE A 145 12.28 19.56 22.82
C ILE A 145 12.03 20.88 23.56
N ASN A 146 11.02 20.90 24.44
CA ASN A 146 10.70 22.05 25.28
C ASN A 146 11.81 22.32 26.31
N ILE A 147 12.42 21.26 26.85
CA ILE A 147 13.55 21.36 27.79
C ILE A 147 14.80 21.86 27.07
N LEU A 148 15.05 21.40 25.84
CA LEU A 148 16.13 21.87 25.00
C LEU A 148 15.97 23.37 24.65
N TRP A 149 14.75 23.79 24.31
CA TRP A 149 14.42 25.20 24.10
C TRP A 149 14.67 26.06 25.34
N ILE A 150 14.23 25.62 26.52
CA ILE A 150 14.48 26.34 27.79
C ILE A 150 15.99 26.42 28.06
N GLY A 151 16.76 25.36 27.79
CA GLY A 151 18.21 25.36 27.91
C GLY A 151 18.90 26.39 27.00
N CYS A 152 18.51 26.46 25.73
CA CYS A 152 19.03 27.45 24.78
C CYS A 152 18.72 28.88 25.21
N VAL A 153 17.51 29.15 25.71
CA VAL A 153 17.10 30.48 26.19
C VAL A 153 17.88 30.89 27.44
N LEU A 154 18.05 29.99 28.42
CA LEU A 154 18.84 30.26 29.62
C LEU A 154 20.31 30.54 29.30
N LEU A 155 20.88 29.78 28.38
CA LEU A 155 22.28 29.95 27.96
C LEU A 155 22.47 31.29 27.25
N PHE A 156 21.52 31.68 26.38
CA PHE A 156 21.52 32.99 25.71
C PHE A 156 21.47 34.14 26.73
N ILE A 157 20.57 34.08 27.71
CA ILE A 157 20.45 35.10 28.76
C ILE A 157 21.74 35.16 29.61
N GLY A 158 22.29 34.00 30.00
CA GLY A 158 23.51 33.92 30.79
C GLY A 158 24.72 34.50 30.05
N THR A 159 24.89 34.17 28.77
CA THR A 159 25.94 34.75 27.92
C THR A 159 25.75 36.26 27.76
N PHE A 160 24.52 36.73 27.55
CA PHE A 160 24.23 38.16 27.43
C PHE A 160 24.56 38.93 28.71
N MET A 161 24.18 38.42 29.89
CA MET A 161 24.53 39.00 31.18
C MET A 161 26.05 39.06 31.39
N ALA A 162 26.77 37.99 31.07
CA ALA A 162 28.22 37.92 31.23
C ALA A 162 28.96 38.93 30.33
N VAL A 163 28.47 39.13 29.09
CA VAL A 163 29.01 40.14 28.17
C VAL A 163 28.73 41.56 28.70
N TRP A 164 27.52 41.82 29.19
CA TRP A 164 27.15 43.14 29.70
C TRP A 164 27.97 43.51 30.95
N GLN A 165 28.17 42.58 31.88
CA GLN A 165 29.04 42.78 33.05
C GLN A 165 30.52 43.03 32.69
N ARG A 166 30.97 42.59 31.50
CA ARG A 166 32.34 42.82 31.05
C ARG A 166 32.51 44.17 30.34
N VAL A 167 31.46 44.67 29.68
CA VAL A 167 31.51 45.91 28.89
C VAL A 167 31.17 47.14 29.73
N ARG A 168 30.40 46.98 30.82
CA ARG A 168 30.13 48.02 31.81
C ARG A 168 31.20 48.07 32.89
#